data_AF-A0A2E4J6Q1-F1
#
_entry.id   AF-A0A2E4J6Q1-F1
#
_cell.length_a   1.000
_cell.length_b   1.000
_cell.length_c   1.000
_cell.angle_alpha   90.00
_cell.angle_beta   90.00
_cell.angle_gamma   90.00
#
_symmetry.space_group_name_H-M   'P 1'
#
loop_
_entity.id
_entity.type
_entity.pdbx_description
1 polymer ?
#
loop_
_entity_poly.entity_id
_entity_poly.type
_entity_poly.pdbx_seq_one_letter_code
_entity_poly.pdbx_strand_id
1 'polypeptide(L)'
;MKWIALAIILFMAGYTAVTLQYRKPNKAYEPFNDMKERGQTRNLLTAGYQRIPVRIDRPTNPHRHESTVDAKTIPGDIPHTLRESLFDQPVMADSYDQLNAGVHANTLMPYILSVQSVTADLKQQTTAAYVYVRGDRIFIIPEIEKLEGGLLTRRRDNTMRLIIPGGAFKPGDYQVTLAGAKSSLTWALQVH
;
A
#
# COMPACT_ATOMS: atom_id res chain seq x y z
N MET A 1 -2.03 38.56 40.76
CA MET A 1 -1.65 38.40 39.34
C MET A 1 -0.27 37.76 39.17
N LYS A 2 0.85 38.42 39.51
CA LYS A 2 2.22 37.90 39.26
C LYS A 2 2.54 36.53 39.89
N TRP A 3 2.10 36.31 41.13
CA TRP A 3 2.30 35.06 41.85
C TRP A 3 1.52 33.87 41.27
N ILE A 4 0.34 34.14 40.71
CA ILE A 4 -0.50 33.13 40.07
C ILE A 4 0.17 32.67 38.76
N ALA A 5 0.70 33.61 37.97
CA ALA A 5 1.43 33.30 36.76
C ALA A 5 2.69 32.44 37.03
N LEU A 6 3.41 32.75 38.11
CA LEU A 6 4.61 32.00 38.49
C LEU A 6 4.27 30.56 38.93
N ALA A 7 3.18 30.38 39.68
CA ALA A 7 2.69 29.06 40.04
C ALA A 7 2.28 28.23 38.81
N ILE A 8 1.56 28.83 37.84
CA ILE A 8 1.15 28.14 36.60
C ILE A 8 2.37 27.64 35.83
N ILE A 9 3.39 28.49 35.65
CA ILE A 9 4.62 28.11 34.92
C ILE A 9 5.33 26.96 35.65
N LEU A 10 5.44 27.01 36.98
CA LEU A 10 6.07 25.97 37.77
C LEU A 10 5.37 24.61 37.58
N PHE A 11 4.04 24.58 37.68
CA PHE A 11 3.26 23.35 37.49
C PHE A 11 3.31 22.85 36.05
N MET A 12 3.25 23.75 35.06
CA MET A 12 3.31 23.38 33.65
C MET A 12 4.68 22.80 33.27
N ALA A 13 5.77 23.40 33.75
CA ALA A 13 7.12 22.89 33.55
C ALA A 13 7.33 21.54 34.24
N GLY A 14 6.89 21.40 35.50
CA GLY A 14 6.97 20.13 36.24
C GLY A 14 6.18 19.01 35.55
N TYR A 15 4.94 19.28 35.16
CA TYR A 15 4.11 18.35 34.40
C TYR A 15 4.77 17.95 33.08
N THR A 16 5.32 18.90 32.34
CA THR A 16 5.98 18.64 31.05
C THR A 16 7.23 17.78 31.22
N ALA A 17 8.06 18.04 32.24
CA ALA A 17 9.26 17.25 32.52
C ALA A 17 8.94 15.79 32.86
N VAL A 18 7.95 15.57 33.74
CA VAL A 18 7.47 14.22 34.08
C VAL A 18 6.92 13.52 32.84
N THR A 19 6.09 14.22 32.06
CA THR A 19 5.48 13.63 30.87
C THR A 19 6.53 13.21 29.85
N LEU A 20 7.56 14.03 29.60
CA LEU A 20 8.65 13.69 28.67
C LEU A 20 9.52 12.54 29.19
N GLN A 21 9.83 12.51 30.49
CA GLN A 21 10.69 11.48 31.08
C GLN A 21 10.02 10.08 31.10
N TYR A 22 8.71 10.03 31.34
CA TYR A 22 7.96 8.77 31.41
C TYR A 22 7.17 8.44 30.13
N ARG A 23 7.30 9.27 29.08
CA ARG A 23 6.68 8.98 27.78
C ARG A 23 7.33 7.72 27.22
N LYS A 24 6.54 6.66 27.11
CA LYS A 24 6.99 5.47 26.37
C LYS A 24 7.29 5.88 24.93
N PRO A 25 8.47 5.55 24.39
CA PRO A 25 8.85 5.92 23.03
C PRO A 25 8.03 5.14 21.99
N ASN A 26 7.55 3.96 22.37
CA ASN A 26 6.83 3.06 21.48
C ASN A 26 5.32 3.34 21.52
N LYS A 27 4.64 3.05 20.40
CA LYS A 27 3.18 3.11 20.28
C LYS A 27 2.56 2.28 21.42
N ALA A 28 1.44 2.77 21.96
CA ALA A 28 0.67 1.99 22.92
C ALA A 28 0.28 0.65 22.28
N TYR A 29 0.44 -0.44 23.02
CA TYR A 29 0.04 -1.77 22.59
C TYR A 29 -1.48 -1.76 22.37
N GLU A 30 -1.92 -2.14 21.16
CA GLU A 30 -3.32 -2.24 20.76
C GLU A 30 -3.63 -3.74 20.57
N PRO A 31 -4.08 -4.46 21.63
CA PRO A 31 -4.04 -5.92 21.65
C PRO A 31 -4.71 -6.58 20.45
N PHE A 32 -5.87 -6.07 20.05
CA PHE A 32 -6.62 -6.59 18.91
C PHE A 32 -5.88 -6.41 17.59
N ASN A 33 -5.42 -5.19 17.30
CA ASN A 33 -4.70 -4.87 16.06
C ASN A 33 -3.36 -5.60 16.00
N ASP A 34 -2.60 -5.59 17.09
CA ASP A 34 -1.28 -6.21 17.16
C ASP A 34 -1.34 -7.74 17.05
N MET A 35 -2.35 -8.38 17.64
CA MET A 35 -2.56 -9.84 17.47
C MET A 35 -2.98 -10.17 16.03
N LYS A 36 -3.84 -9.35 15.43
CA LYS A 36 -4.30 -9.51 14.05
C LYS A 36 -3.15 -9.39 13.06
N GLU A 37 -2.32 -8.36 13.18
CA GLU A 37 -1.15 -8.15 12.30
C GLU A 37 -0.14 -9.29 12.40
N ARG A 38 0.14 -9.78 13.62
CA ARG A 38 1.02 -10.93 13.84
C ARG A 38 0.44 -12.20 13.22
N GLY A 39 -0.86 -12.44 13.42
CA GLY A 39 -1.56 -13.57 12.82
C GLY A 39 -1.52 -13.52 11.30
N GLN A 40 -1.82 -12.36 10.71
CA GLN A 40 -1.80 -12.15 9.26
C GLN A 40 -0.42 -12.39 8.67
N THR A 41 0.62 -11.84 9.30
CA THR A 41 2.01 -12.04 8.89
C THR A 41 2.37 -13.52 8.90
N ARG A 42 1.98 -14.24 9.97
CA ARG A 42 2.23 -15.68 10.07
C ARG A 42 1.49 -16.47 8.99
N ASN A 43 0.23 -16.17 8.72
CA ASN A 43 -0.56 -16.86 7.69
C ASN A 43 0.02 -16.64 6.29
N LEU A 44 0.39 -15.40 5.96
CA LEU A 44 1.02 -15.05 4.69
C LEU A 44 2.34 -15.79 4.50
N LEU A 45 3.22 -15.77 5.52
CA LEU A 45 4.50 -16.48 5.47
C LEU A 45 4.31 -18.00 5.33
N THR A 46 3.32 -18.58 6.02
CA THR A 46 3.00 -20.01 5.92
C THR A 46 2.49 -20.37 4.52
N ALA A 47 1.73 -19.48 3.88
CA ALA A 47 1.30 -19.62 2.49
C ALA A 47 2.41 -19.30 1.46
N GLY A 48 3.60 -18.91 1.93
CA GLY A 48 4.76 -18.59 1.09
C GLY A 48 4.74 -17.17 0.50
N TYR A 49 3.91 -16.28 1.02
CA TYR A 49 3.81 -14.89 0.61
C TYR A 49 4.65 -13.98 1.51
N GLN A 50 5.43 -13.11 0.87
CA GLN A 50 6.03 -11.94 1.52
C GLN A 50 5.20 -10.70 1.17
N ARG A 51 4.68 -10.01 2.20
CA ARG A 51 3.96 -8.74 2.05
C ARG A 51 4.93 -7.57 2.15
N ILE A 52 4.85 -6.66 1.19
CA ILE A 52 5.71 -5.47 1.11
C ILE A 52 4.80 -4.24 0.96
N PRO A 53 4.92 -3.22 1.83
CA PRO A 53 4.15 -1.99 1.69
C PRO A 53 4.62 -1.20 0.48
N VAL A 54 3.66 -0.65 -0.27
CA VAL A 54 3.91 0.20 -1.44
C VAL A 54 3.49 1.61 -1.13
N ARG A 55 4.34 2.57 -1.46
CA ARG A 55 4.00 3.98 -1.33
C ARG A 55 3.17 4.42 -2.54
N ILE A 56 2.09 5.14 -2.27
CA ILE A 56 1.21 5.72 -3.29
C ILE A 56 1.39 7.24 -3.30
N ASP A 57 1.70 7.81 -4.46
CA ASP A 57 1.66 9.26 -4.67
C ASP A 57 0.47 9.62 -5.57
N ARG A 58 -0.38 10.56 -5.08
CA ARG A 58 -1.61 11.04 -5.74
C ARG A 58 -1.96 12.48 -5.31
N PRO A 59 -2.49 13.35 -6.19
CA PRO A 59 -2.52 13.19 -7.65
C PRO A 59 -1.10 13.26 -8.21
N THR A 60 -0.86 12.62 -9.36
CA THR A 60 0.47 12.58 -9.95
C THR A 60 0.41 12.63 -11.46
N ASN A 61 1.44 13.21 -12.08
CA ASN A 61 1.65 13.08 -13.52
C ASN A 61 2.14 11.66 -13.82
N PRO A 62 1.69 11.03 -14.92
CA PRO A 62 2.18 9.71 -15.29
C PRO A 62 3.69 9.74 -15.45
N HIS A 63 4.38 8.82 -14.76
CA HIS A 63 5.82 8.63 -14.94
C HIS A 63 6.04 7.91 -16.27
N ARG A 64 6.95 8.42 -17.10
CA ARG A 64 7.26 7.85 -18.40
C ARG A 64 8.49 6.95 -18.27
N HIS A 65 8.34 5.67 -18.60
CA HIS A 65 9.46 4.76 -18.76
C HIS A 65 10.00 4.81 -20.18
N GLU A 66 11.31 4.54 -20.35
CA GLU A 66 11.94 4.43 -21.67
C GLU A 66 11.45 3.19 -22.43
N SER A 67 11.19 2.11 -21.69
CA SER A 67 10.58 0.88 -22.17
C SER A 67 9.36 0.55 -21.30
N THR A 68 8.19 0.47 -21.94
CA THR A 68 6.93 0.16 -21.27
C THR A 68 6.56 -1.29 -21.50
N VAL A 69 6.05 -1.94 -20.45
CA VAL A 69 5.52 -3.31 -20.52
C VAL A 69 4.29 -3.40 -21.42
N ASP A 70 4.17 -4.49 -22.17
CA ASP A 70 2.92 -4.87 -22.81
C ASP A 70 2.09 -5.71 -21.83
N ALA A 71 1.15 -5.05 -21.14
CA ALA A 71 0.35 -5.68 -20.11
C ALA A 71 -0.91 -6.32 -20.71
N LYS A 72 -1.15 -7.57 -20.36
CA LYS A 72 -2.33 -8.32 -20.76
C LYS A 72 -3.43 -8.15 -19.73
N THR A 73 -4.64 -7.89 -20.20
CA THR A 73 -5.83 -7.88 -19.34
C THR A 73 -6.30 -9.30 -19.10
N ILE A 74 -6.49 -9.66 -17.83
CA ILE A 74 -7.04 -10.94 -17.38
C ILE A 74 -8.27 -10.68 -16.51
N PRO A 75 -9.14 -11.70 -16.29
CA PRO A 75 -10.24 -11.59 -15.34
C PRO A 75 -9.75 -11.15 -13.96
N GLY A 76 -10.49 -10.25 -13.34
CA GLY A 76 -10.16 -9.72 -12.03
C GLY A 76 -10.32 -10.77 -10.96
N ASP A 77 -9.25 -11.04 -10.22
CA ASP A 77 -9.32 -11.73 -8.94
C ASP A 77 -7.96 -11.71 -8.23
N ILE A 78 -7.96 -12.06 -6.94
CA ILE A 78 -6.76 -12.48 -6.22
C ILE A 78 -6.67 -14.00 -6.16
N PRO A 79 -5.46 -14.60 -6.16
CA PRO A 79 -5.30 -16.04 -6.02
C PRO A 79 -6.00 -16.58 -4.76
N HIS A 80 -6.66 -17.73 -4.87
CA HIS A 80 -7.36 -18.37 -3.76
C HIS A 80 -6.50 -18.51 -2.51
N THR A 81 -5.25 -18.96 -2.69
CA THR A 81 -4.29 -19.13 -1.60
C THR A 81 -3.93 -17.82 -0.89
N LEU A 82 -3.93 -16.70 -1.63
CA LEU A 82 -3.71 -15.39 -1.03
C LEU A 82 -4.96 -14.94 -0.28
N ARG A 83 -6.15 -15.11 -0.86
CA ARG A 83 -7.43 -14.78 -0.20
C ARG A 83 -7.60 -15.49 1.14
N GLU A 84 -7.31 -16.78 1.21
CA GLU A 84 -7.41 -17.57 2.45
C GLU A 84 -6.40 -17.16 3.52
N SER A 85 -5.25 -16.60 3.10
CA SER A 85 -4.21 -16.16 4.03
C SER A 85 -4.48 -14.78 4.64
N LEU A 86 -5.39 -14.00 4.05
CA LEU A 86 -5.74 -12.66 4.49
C LEU A 86 -6.91 -12.70 5.48
N PHE A 87 -6.78 -12.00 6.60
CA PHE A 87 -7.86 -11.89 7.59
C PHE A 87 -8.99 -10.99 7.10
N ASP A 88 -8.64 -9.83 6.54
CA ASP A 88 -9.59 -8.93 5.88
C ASP A 88 -9.37 -9.00 4.38
N GLN A 89 -10.45 -9.15 3.62
CA GLN A 89 -10.34 -9.10 2.18
C GLN A 89 -10.15 -7.65 1.71
N PRO A 90 -9.12 -7.38 0.89
CA PRO A 90 -8.89 -6.04 0.38
C PRO A 90 -10.02 -5.65 -0.57
N VAL A 91 -10.56 -4.45 -0.40
CA VAL A 91 -11.45 -3.85 -1.39
C VAL A 91 -10.58 -3.33 -2.53
N MET A 92 -10.80 -3.81 -3.75
CA MET A 92 -9.98 -3.47 -4.91
C MET A 92 -10.73 -2.53 -5.87
N ALA A 93 -9.99 -1.86 -6.75
CA ALA A 93 -10.58 -1.10 -7.86
C ALA A 93 -11.30 -2.03 -8.84
N ASP A 94 -12.28 -1.49 -9.57
CA ASP A 94 -13.04 -2.26 -10.55
C ASP A 94 -12.11 -2.74 -11.68
N SER A 95 -11.39 -1.79 -12.28
CA SER A 95 -10.52 -2.03 -13.43
C SER A 95 -9.36 -1.04 -13.49
N TYR A 96 -8.40 -1.36 -14.34
CA TYR A 96 -7.27 -0.49 -14.68
C TYR A 96 -7.21 -0.28 -16.19
N ASP A 97 -7.22 0.97 -16.62
CA ASP A 97 -7.34 1.33 -18.04
C ASP A 97 -5.97 1.55 -18.69
N GLN A 98 -5.04 2.14 -17.94
CA GLN A 98 -3.70 2.47 -18.42
C GLN A 98 -2.67 2.05 -17.39
N LEU A 99 -1.63 1.35 -17.83
CA LEU A 99 -0.45 1.00 -17.05
C LEU A 99 0.80 1.52 -17.76
N ASN A 100 1.65 2.21 -17.02
CA ASN A 100 2.99 2.58 -17.44
C ASN A 100 3.98 2.04 -16.41
N ALA A 101 4.68 0.96 -16.77
CA ALA A 101 5.64 0.28 -15.91
C ALA A 101 6.84 -0.18 -16.75
N GLY A 102 8.03 -0.18 -16.15
CA GLY A 102 9.26 -0.64 -16.81
C GLY A 102 9.33 -2.17 -16.95
N VAL A 103 9.93 -2.67 -18.03
CA VAL A 103 10.18 -4.11 -18.24
C VAL A 103 11.31 -4.66 -17.35
N HIS A 104 12.18 -3.76 -16.87
CA HIS A 104 13.29 -4.08 -15.99
C HIS A 104 13.15 -3.33 -14.67
N ALA A 105 13.48 -4.02 -13.58
CA ALA A 105 13.69 -3.41 -12.27
C ALA A 105 15.13 -3.65 -11.81
N ASN A 106 15.68 -2.68 -11.09
CA ASN A 106 16.95 -2.85 -10.41
C ASN A 106 16.68 -3.25 -8.96
N THR A 107 17.40 -4.25 -8.47
CA THR A 107 17.23 -4.80 -7.12
C THR A 107 17.35 -3.74 -6.01
N LEU A 108 18.21 -2.73 -6.17
CA LEU A 108 18.50 -1.73 -5.13
C LEU A 108 17.69 -0.44 -5.28
N MET A 109 17.11 -0.19 -6.47
CA MET A 109 16.36 1.03 -6.73
C MET A 109 14.86 0.80 -6.59
N PRO A 110 14.08 1.84 -6.22
CA PRO A 110 12.64 1.72 -6.21
C PRO A 110 12.09 1.40 -7.61
N TYR A 111 11.20 0.41 -7.70
CA TYR A 111 10.45 0.16 -8.91
C TYR A 111 9.18 1.01 -8.90
N ILE A 112 9.10 1.93 -9.85
CA ILE A 112 8.02 2.90 -9.96
C ILE A 112 7.13 2.46 -11.12
N LEU A 113 5.82 2.53 -10.93
CA LEU A 113 4.85 2.41 -12.01
C LEU A 113 3.73 3.42 -11.85
N SER A 114 3.10 3.80 -12.95
CA SER A 114 1.93 4.67 -12.96
C SER A 114 0.73 3.92 -13.53
N VAL A 115 -0.40 4.03 -12.85
CA VAL A 115 -1.63 3.35 -13.27
C VAL A 115 -2.83 4.26 -13.14
N GLN A 116 -3.75 4.17 -14.10
CA GLN A 116 -5.07 4.75 -14.02
C GLN A 116 -6.06 3.69 -13.55
N SER A 117 -6.64 3.88 -12.35
CA SER A 117 -7.65 3.00 -11.79
C SER A 117 -9.04 3.58 -11.95
N VAL A 118 -10.03 2.72 -12.14
CA VAL A 118 -11.46 3.08 -12.11
C VAL A 118 -12.11 2.49 -10.86
N THR A 119 -12.71 3.35 -10.03
CA THR A 119 -13.46 2.94 -8.84
C THR A 119 -14.94 2.68 -9.17
N ALA A 120 -15.64 1.93 -8.32
CA ALA A 120 -17.06 1.65 -8.51
C ALA A 120 -17.94 2.91 -8.35
N ASP A 121 -17.59 3.78 -7.41
CA ASP A 121 -18.31 5.02 -7.10
C ASP A 121 -17.36 6.19 -6.81
N LEU A 122 -17.93 7.39 -6.57
CA LEU A 122 -17.17 8.60 -6.20
C LEU A 122 -16.80 8.65 -4.71
N LYS A 123 -17.30 7.73 -3.90
CA LYS A 123 -17.02 7.60 -2.46
C LYS A 123 -15.90 6.61 -2.18
N GLN A 124 -15.06 6.31 -3.16
CA GLN A 124 -13.99 5.34 -3.04
C GLN A 124 -12.67 5.97 -3.49
N GLN A 125 -11.60 5.67 -2.75
CA GLN A 125 -10.27 6.15 -3.09
C GLN A 125 -9.20 5.13 -2.69
N THR A 126 -8.16 4.99 -3.51
CA THR A 126 -7.09 4.00 -3.27
C THR A 126 -6.07 4.48 -2.24
N THR A 127 -6.24 4.13 -0.96
CA THR A 127 -5.44 4.70 0.15
C THR A 127 -4.15 3.93 0.43
N ALA A 128 -4.13 2.63 0.21
CA ALA A 128 -2.97 1.80 0.46
C ALA A 128 -2.68 0.88 -0.72
N ALA A 129 -1.46 0.36 -0.81
CA ALA A 129 -1.12 -0.70 -1.75
C ALA A 129 -0.10 -1.64 -1.12
N TYR A 130 -0.23 -2.91 -1.43
CA TYR A 130 0.68 -3.94 -0.97
C TYR A 130 1.10 -4.83 -2.13
N VAL A 131 2.36 -5.25 -2.07
CA VAL A 131 2.90 -6.27 -2.95
C VAL A 131 3.01 -7.58 -2.19
N TYR A 132 2.58 -8.66 -2.82
CA TYR A 132 2.69 -10.02 -2.32
C TYR A 132 3.57 -10.83 -3.27
N VAL A 133 4.73 -11.25 -2.79
CA VAL A 133 5.70 -12.03 -3.57
C VAL A 133 5.62 -13.50 -3.16
N ARG A 134 5.50 -14.39 -4.14
CA ARG A 134 5.56 -15.85 -3.93
C ARG A 134 6.24 -16.51 -5.12
N GLY A 135 7.46 -17.00 -4.92
CA GLY A 135 8.26 -17.60 -5.98
C GLY A 135 8.52 -16.58 -7.10
N ASP A 136 8.17 -16.96 -8.33
CA ASP A 136 8.25 -16.17 -9.57
C ASP A 136 7.02 -15.30 -9.83
N ARG A 137 6.11 -15.15 -8.85
CA ARG A 137 4.88 -14.38 -8.99
C ARG A 137 4.82 -13.21 -8.02
N ILE A 138 4.39 -12.07 -8.55
CA ILE A 138 4.21 -10.82 -7.81
C ILE A 138 2.76 -10.37 -7.97
N PHE A 139 2.04 -10.18 -6.86
CA PHE A 139 0.69 -9.62 -6.87
C PHE A 139 0.72 -8.24 -6.25
N ILE A 140 0.33 -7.23 -7.02
CA ILE A 140 0.19 -5.85 -6.56
C ILE A 140 -1.29 -5.61 -6.29
N ILE A 141 -1.65 -5.26 -5.05
CA ILE A 141 -3.03 -5.04 -4.63
C ILE A 141 -3.15 -3.61 -4.10
N PRO A 142 -3.67 -2.68 -4.90
CA PRO A 142 -4.11 -1.39 -4.43
C PRO A 142 -5.44 -1.52 -3.69
N GLU A 143 -5.46 -1.10 -2.43
CA GLU A 143 -6.61 -1.16 -1.54
C GLU A 143 -7.39 0.15 -1.59
N ILE A 144 -8.70 0.00 -1.75
CA ILE A 144 -9.69 1.07 -1.74
C ILE A 144 -10.27 1.21 -0.35
N GLU A 145 -10.42 2.46 0.05
CA GLU A 145 -11.15 2.84 1.24
C GLU A 145 -12.39 3.65 0.84
N LYS A 146 -13.45 3.52 1.63
CA LYS A 146 -14.65 4.35 1.47
C LYS A 146 -14.40 5.71 2.11
N LEU A 147 -14.69 6.77 1.36
CA LEU A 147 -14.69 8.14 1.85
C LEU A 147 -15.89 8.34 2.78
N GLU A 148 -15.60 8.75 4.02
CA GLU A 148 -16.62 8.98 5.02
C GLU A 148 -17.30 10.36 4.87
N GLY A 149 -18.52 10.45 5.40
CA GLY A 149 -19.32 11.68 5.40
C GLY A 149 -19.76 12.13 4.00
N GLY A 150 -19.62 13.44 3.75
CA GLY A 150 -19.95 14.11 2.49
C GLY A 150 -18.79 14.21 1.49
N LEU A 151 -17.66 13.54 1.78
CA LEU A 151 -16.49 13.58 0.92
C LEU A 151 -16.73 12.78 -0.37
N LEU A 152 -16.39 13.38 -1.49
CA LEU A 152 -16.44 12.77 -2.81
C LEU A 152 -15.12 13.03 -3.53
N THR A 153 -14.65 12.01 -4.24
CA THR A 153 -13.63 12.20 -5.27
C THR A 153 -14.19 13.06 -6.40
N ARG A 154 -13.31 13.80 -7.09
CA ARG A 154 -13.71 14.60 -8.25
C ARG A 154 -14.15 13.72 -9.42
N ARG A 155 -13.55 12.54 -9.56
CA ARG A 155 -13.80 11.57 -10.63
C ARG A 155 -13.56 10.14 -10.15
N ARG A 156 -14.19 9.19 -10.86
CA ARG A 156 -14.02 7.74 -10.65
C ARG A 156 -12.71 7.22 -11.20
N ASP A 157 -12.17 7.86 -12.24
CA ASP A 157 -10.84 7.59 -12.77
C ASP A 157 -9.80 8.40 -11.98
N ASN A 158 -8.79 7.70 -11.46
CA ASN A 158 -7.69 8.32 -10.72
C ASN A 158 -6.36 7.75 -11.19
N THR A 159 -5.44 8.65 -11.54
CA THR A 159 -4.05 8.30 -11.84
C THR A 159 -3.24 8.31 -10.56
N MET A 160 -2.56 7.20 -10.29
CA MET A 160 -1.70 7.03 -9.13
C MET A 160 -0.33 6.50 -9.55
N ARG A 161 0.68 6.82 -8.74
CA ARG A 161 2.03 6.29 -8.89
C ARG A 161 2.30 5.38 -7.71
N LEU A 162 2.62 4.13 -8.03
CA LEU A 162 3.02 3.13 -7.06
C LEU A 162 4.55 3.10 -7.02
N ILE A 163 5.12 3.23 -5.82
CA ILE A 163 6.56 3.22 -5.58
C ILE A 163 6.85 2.03 -4.68
N ILE A 164 7.39 0.98 -5.29
CA ILE A 164 7.83 -0.22 -4.59
C ILE A 164 9.27 0.02 -4.12
N PRO A 165 9.60 -0.18 -2.84
CA PRO A 165 10.92 0.13 -2.32
C PRO A 165 12.01 -0.73 -2.96
N GLY A 166 13.22 -0.16 -3.06
CA GLY A 166 14.41 -0.95 -3.40
C GLY A 166 14.64 -2.07 -2.38
N GLY A 167 15.16 -3.20 -2.83
CA GLY A 167 15.34 -4.42 -2.05
C GLY A 167 14.07 -5.26 -1.89
N ALA A 168 12.95 -4.86 -2.51
CA ALA A 168 11.70 -5.61 -2.44
C ALA A 168 11.74 -6.94 -3.19
N PHE A 169 12.51 -7.01 -4.28
CA PHE A 169 12.58 -8.17 -5.16
C PHE A 169 14.00 -8.72 -5.21
N LYS A 170 14.14 -10.04 -5.26
CA LYS A 170 15.41 -10.70 -5.57
C LYS A 170 15.62 -10.70 -7.09
N PRO A 171 16.87 -10.76 -7.59
CA PRO A 171 17.13 -10.95 -9.01
C PRO A 171 16.40 -12.17 -9.57
N GLY A 172 15.83 -12.05 -10.76
CA GLY A 172 15.06 -13.10 -11.42
C GLY A 172 13.95 -12.59 -12.32
N ASP A 173 13.27 -13.52 -12.98
CA ASP A 173 12.13 -13.25 -13.85
C ASP A 173 10.82 -13.49 -13.08
N TYR A 174 9.90 -12.53 -13.17
CA TYR A 174 8.64 -12.56 -12.46
C TYR A 174 7.45 -12.31 -13.38
N GLN A 175 6.34 -12.97 -13.08
CA GLN A 175 5.02 -12.58 -13.58
C GLN A 175 4.36 -11.66 -12.57
N VAL A 176 4.15 -10.41 -12.94
CA VAL A 176 3.47 -9.41 -12.11
C VAL A 176 2.00 -9.37 -12.48
N THR A 177 1.14 -9.29 -11.47
CA THR A 177 -0.31 -9.09 -11.63
C THR A 177 -0.76 -7.94 -10.74
N LEU A 178 -1.30 -6.89 -11.35
CA LEU A 178 -2.03 -5.83 -10.67
C LEU A 178 -3.49 -6.26 -10.52
N ALA A 179 -3.89 -6.56 -9.28
CA ALA A 179 -5.19 -7.14 -8.98
C ALA A 179 -6.30 -6.09 -8.92
N GLY A 180 -7.37 -6.32 -9.67
CA GLY A 180 -8.62 -5.56 -9.63
C GLY A 180 -9.82 -6.49 -9.52
N ALA A 181 -10.97 -5.94 -9.11
CA ALA A 181 -12.19 -6.69 -8.81
C ALA A 181 -12.87 -7.26 -10.07
N LYS A 182 -12.84 -6.55 -11.20
CA LYS A 182 -13.43 -7.01 -12.47
C LYS A 182 -12.38 -7.37 -13.50
N SER A 183 -11.32 -6.58 -13.60
CA SER A 183 -10.17 -6.86 -14.45
C SER A 183 -8.86 -6.64 -13.72
N SER A 184 -7.87 -7.46 -14.07
CA SER A 184 -6.49 -7.34 -13.59
C SER A 184 -5.56 -7.19 -14.79
N LEU A 185 -4.39 -6.59 -14.56
CA LEU A 185 -3.34 -6.45 -15.57
C LEU A 185 -2.18 -7.34 -15.21
N THR A 186 -1.62 -8.06 -16.17
CA THR A 186 -0.46 -8.92 -15.95
C THR A 186 0.64 -8.69 -16.98
N TRP A 187 1.89 -8.70 -16.54
CA TRP A 187 3.06 -8.49 -17.39
C TRP A 187 4.29 -9.24 -16.82
N ALA A 188 5.29 -9.41 -17.67
CA ALA A 188 6.58 -9.95 -17.24
C ALA A 188 7.50 -8.82 -16.75
N LEU A 189 8.21 -9.07 -15.64
CA LEU A 189 9.19 -8.16 -15.05
C LEU A 189 10.50 -8.91 -14.84
N GLN A 190 11.59 -8.35 -15.35
CA GLN A 190 12.92 -8.88 -15.10
C GLN A 190 13.65 -8.01 -14.08
N VAL A 191 14.13 -8.63 -13.00
CA VAL A 191 14.86 -7.97 -11.92
C VAL A 191 16.35 -8.31 -12.03
N HIS A 192 17.19 -7.28 -12.14
CA HIS A 192 18.65 -7.38 -12.19
C HIS A 192 19.31 -6.93 -10.89
#